data_AF-A0A8R7Q2J2-F1
#
_entry.id   AF-A0A8R7Q2J2-F1
#
_cell.length_a   1.000
_cell.length_b   1.000
_cell.length_c   1.000
_cell.angle_alpha   90.00
_cell.angle_beta   90.00
_cell.angle_gamma   90.00
#
_symmetry.space_group_name_H-M   'P 1'
#
loop_
_entity.id
_entity.type
_entity.pdbx_description
1 polymer ?
#
loop_
_entity_poly.entity_id
_entity_poly.type
_entity_poly.pdbx_seq_one_letter_code
_entity_poly.pdbx_strand_id
1 'polypeptide(L)'
;MSSPSIPCRCAHCSMSICLFVCLFVAHAYLVSPILVSMQWPKQLNAPLEEVDPEIDDIIDLEKARQWKGLELIPSKNFTSLSVMHAVGSVMTNKYREGYPGARFYGGNEY
;
A
#
# COMPACT_ATOMS: atom_id res chain seq x y z
N MET A 1 32.52 -5.45 0.87
CA MET A 1 31.38 -4.76 0.23
C MET A 1 30.78 -3.84 1.28
N SER A 2 30.93 -2.55 1.03
CA SER A 2 30.76 -1.42 1.95
C SER A 2 29.30 -1.18 2.33
N SER A 3 28.99 -1.30 3.61
CA SER A 3 27.78 -0.77 4.25
C SER A 3 27.82 0.77 4.23
N PRO A 4 26.72 1.47 3.89
CA PRO A 4 26.69 2.93 3.94
C PRO A 4 26.54 3.38 5.39
N SER A 5 27.61 3.97 5.92
CA SER A 5 27.64 4.66 7.21
C SER A 5 26.78 5.94 7.14
N ILE A 6 25.67 5.97 7.88
CA ILE A 6 24.90 7.20 8.12
C ILE A 6 25.65 8.02 9.18
N PRO A 7 26.09 9.26 8.90
CA PRO A 7 26.76 10.07 9.92
C PRO A 7 25.71 10.81 10.77
N CYS A 8 25.39 10.28 11.95
CA CYS A 8 24.67 11.05 12.98
C CYS A 8 25.62 12.11 13.57
N ARG A 9 25.50 13.36 13.12
CA ARG A 9 26.10 14.53 13.80
C ARG A 9 25.28 14.87 15.05
N CYS A 10 25.62 14.28 16.18
CA CYS A 10 25.29 14.82 17.50
C CYS A 10 26.59 15.27 18.17
N ALA A 11 26.92 16.56 18.05
CA ALA A 11 28.18 17.12 18.51
C ALA A 11 28.28 17.33 20.05
N HIS A 12 27.33 16.86 20.85
CA HIS A 12 27.36 17.02 22.31
C HIS A 12 26.65 15.88 23.06
N CYS A 13 27.13 14.63 22.91
CA CYS A 13 26.69 13.55 23.78
C CYS A 13 27.90 12.94 24.50
N SER A 14 27.95 13.07 25.83
CA SER A 14 28.97 12.48 26.69
C SER A 14 29.11 10.98 26.40
N MET A 15 30.35 10.49 26.26
CA MET A 15 30.71 9.13 25.85
C MET A 15 30.05 8.02 26.67
N SER A 16 29.57 8.32 27.87
CA SER A 16 28.88 7.37 28.77
C SER A 16 27.44 7.04 28.33
N ILE A 17 26.72 7.99 27.73
CA ILE A 17 25.32 7.81 27.31
C ILE A 17 25.25 6.97 26.02
N CYS A 18 26.23 7.13 25.13
CA CYS A 18 26.27 6.44 23.84
C CYS A 18 26.46 4.92 24.00
N LEU A 19 27.27 4.48 24.99
CA LEU A 19 27.45 3.06 25.29
C LEU A 19 26.19 2.41 25.88
N PHE A 20 25.47 3.13 26.76
CA PHE A 20 24.23 2.61 27.36
C PHE A 20 23.12 2.44 26.32
N VAL A 21 22.97 3.39 25.39
CA VAL A 21 22.01 3.27 24.28
C VAL A 21 22.40 2.13 23.35
N CYS A 22 23.68 1.98 23.00
CA CYS A 22 24.14 0.87 22.16
C CYS A 22 23.94 -0.51 22.81
N LEU A 23 24.16 -0.64 24.13
CA LEU A 23 23.96 -1.92 24.83
C LEU A 23 22.48 -2.28 25.03
N PHE A 24 21.60 -1.30 25.26
CA PHE A 24 20.15 -1.52 25.31
C PHE A 24 19.58 -1.88 23.94
N VAL A 25 20.03 -1.19 22.89
CA VAL A 25 19.64 -1.47 21.51
C VAL A 25 20.18 -2.84 21.07
N ALA A 26 21.41 -3.21 21.42
CA ALA A 26 21.97 -4.52 21.15
C ALA A 26 21.23 -5.66 21.89
N HIS A 27 20.78 -5.45 23.13
CA HIS A 27 19.96 -6.43 23.85
C HIS A 27 18.55 -6.58 23.26
N ALA A 28 17.96 -5.52 22.70
CA ALA A 28 16.67 -5.60 22.03
C ALA A 28 16.73 -6.39 20.70
N TYR A 29 17.86 -6.36 19.98
CA TYR A 29 18.03 -7.10 18.73
C TYR A 29 18.32 -8.60 18.91
N LEU A 30 18.70 -9.04 20.12
CA LEU A 30 19.03 -10.45 20.39
C LEU A 30 17.81 -11.30 20.81
N VAL A 31 16.62 -10.71 20.99
CA VAL A 31 15.41 -11.41 21.48
C VAL A 31 14.35 -11.67 20.38
N SER A 32 14.61 -11.32 19.11
CA SER A 32 13.74 -11.79 18.01
C SER A 32 14.43 -11.86 16.65
N PRO A 33 15.32 -12.84 16.42
CA PRO A 33 15.46 -13.44 15.12
C PRO A 33 14.59 -14.72 15.08
N ILE A 34 13.80 -14.90 14.03
CA ILE A 34 12.81 -15.99 13.81
C ILE A 34 11.40 -15.56 14.26
N LEU A 35 10.51 -15.29 13.29
CA LEU A 35 9.07 -14.93 13.36
C LEU A 35 8.66 -13.53 12.86
N VAL A 36 9.48 -12.79 12.10
CA VAL A 36 8.89 -11.86 11.11
C VAL A 36 8.56 -12.68 9.87
N SER A 37 7.49 -13.48 9.96
CA SER A 37 6.89 -14.08 8.77
C SER A 37 6.50 -12.94 7.82
N MET A 38 6.71 -13.11 6.52
CA MET A 38 6.40 -12.10 5.52
C MET A 38 4.88 -11.88 5.41
N GLN A 39 4.31 -11.13 6.35
CA GLN A 39 2.87 -10.92 6.47
C GLN A 39 2.36 -9.87 5.47
N TRP A 40 3.14 -8.81 5.24
CA TRP A 40 2.73 -7.69 4.39
C TRP A 40 2.64 -8.02 2.89
N PRO A 41 3.52 -8.84 2.26
CA PRO A 41 3.37 -9.16 0.84
C PRO A 41 2.17 -10.07 0.61
N LYS A 42 1.91 -10.98 1.56
CA LYS A 42 0.71 -11.83 1.52
C LYS A 42 -0.55 -10.96 1.55
N GLN A 43 -0.61 -9.99 2.47
CA GLN A 43 -1.74 -9.09 2.60
C GLN A 43 -2.02 -8.28 1.33
N LEU A 44 -0.99 -7.75 0.66
CA LEU A 44 -1.17 -6.92 -0.55
C LEU A 44 -1.69 -7.69 -1.78
N ASN A 45 -1.57 -9.02 -1.79
CA ASN A 45 -1.99 -9.88 -2.92
C ASN A 45 -3.19 -10.76 -2.59
N ALA A 46 -3.70 -10.72 -1.36
CA ALA A 46 -4.87 -11.47 -0.94
C ALA A 46 -6.15 -10.85 -1.54
N PRO A 47 -7.18 -11.67 -1.80
CA PRO A 47 -8.47 -11.17 -2.30
C PRO A 47 -9.17 -10.32 -1.24
N LEU A 48 -10.08 -9.44 -1.66
CA LEU A 48 -10.80 -8.53 -0.77
C LEU A 48 -11.55 -9.30 0.34
N GLU A 49 -12.18 -10.43 0.01
CA GLU A 49 -12.89 -11.29 0.97
C GLU A 49 -12.00 -11.82 2.12
N GLU A 50 -10.70 -12.05 1.89
CA GLU A 50 -9.76 -12.48 2.95
C GLU A 50 -9.23 -11.28 3.75
N VAL A 51 -9.02 -10.14 3.08
CA VAL A 51 -8.42 -8.94 3.69
C VAL A 51 -9.43 -8.16 4.51
N ASP A 52 -10.65 -7.99 4.00
CA ASP A 52 -11.73 -7.18 4.56
C ASP A 52 -13.12 -7.75 4.17
N PRO A 53 -13.59 -8.80 4.88
CA PRO A 53 -14.88 -9.43 4.59
C PRO A 53 -16.08 -8.51 4.88
N GLU A 54 -15.94 -7.52 5.77
CA GLU A 54 -17.02 -6.58 6.07
C GLU A 54 -17.33 -5.69 4.85
N ILE A 55 -16.29 -5.21 4.18
CA ILE A 55 -16.45 -4.42 2.95
C ILE A 55 -16.96 -5.27 1.79
N ASP A 56 -16.49 -6.52 1.67
CA ASP A 56 -16.97 -7.45 0.63
C ASP A 56 -18.49 -7.72 0.78
N ASP A 57 -18.94 -7.99 2.02
CA ASP A 57 -20.36 -8.16 2.34
C ASP A 57 -21.19 -6.91 1.99
N ILE A 58 -20.68 -5.70 2.28
CA ILE A 58 -21.35 -4.44 1.93
C ILE A 58 -21.51 -4.30 0.41
N ILE A 59 -20.48 -4.66 -0.36
CA ILE A 59 -20.52 -4.62 -1.83
C ILE A 59 -21.59 -5.59 -2.34
N ASP A 60 -21.69 -6.79 -1.78
CA ASP A 60 -22.68 -7.79 -2.19
C ASP A 60 -24.12 -7.40 -1.83
N LEU A 61 -24.31 -6.78 -0.67
CA LEU A 61 -25.61 -6.18 -0.30
C LEU A 61 -26.01 -5.09 -1.29
N GLU A 62 -25.08 -4.25 -1.74
CA GLU A 62 -25.37 -3.21 -2.74
C GLU A 62 -25.66 -3.78 -4.13
N LYS A 63 -24.92 -4.82 -4.56
CA LYS A 63 -25.25 -5.56 -5.80
C LYS A 63 -26.68 -6.09 -5.76
N ALA A 64 -27.08 -6.71 -4.64
CA ALA A 64 -28.44 -7.22 -4.46
C ALA A 64 -29.49 -6.11 -4.44
N ARG A 65 -29.19 -4.95 -3.84
CA ARG A 65 -30.06 -3.78 -3.85
C ARG A 65 -30.29 -3.25 -5.26
N GLN A 66 -29.21 -3.10 -6.04
CA GLN A 66 -29.28 -2.64 -7.43
C GLN A 66 -30.02 -3.62 -8.33
N TRP A 67 -29.86 -4.93 -8.10
CA TRP A 67 -30.55 -5.96 -8.89
C TRP A 67 -32.06 -5.99 -8.65
N LYS A 68 -32.50 -5.77 -7.41
CA LYS A 68 -33.93 -5.83 -7.03
C LYS A 68 -34.67 -4.51 -7.29
N GLY A 69 -33.96 -3.39 -7.35
CA GLY A 69 -34.55 -2.06 -7.48
C GLY A 69 -34.79 -1.62 -8.93
N LEU A 70 -35.90 -0.92 -9.16
CA LEU A 70 -36.11 -0.19 -10.41
C LEU A 70 -35.52 1.22 -10.29
N GLU A 71 -34.31 1.41 -10.82
CA GLU A 71 -33.61 2.70 -10.74
C GLU A 71 -34.09 3.66 -11.84
N LEU A 72 -34.94 4.62 -11.47
CA LEU A 72 -35.56 5.60 -12.39
C LEU A 72 -34.89 6.97 -12.43
N ILE A 73 -33.73 7.11 -11.79
CA ILE A 73 -32.99 8.38 -11.74
C ILE A 73 -32.23 8.54 -13.06
N PRO A 74 -32.50 9.58 -13.88
CA PRO A 74 -32.02 9.66 -15.26
C PRO A 74 -30.50 9.84 -15.41
N SER A 75 -29.82 10.28 -14.36
CA SER A 75 -28.37 10.44 -14.32
C SER A 75 -27.62 9.19 -13.84
N LYS A 76 -28.33 8.19 -13.29
CA LYS A 76 -27.71 6.93 -12.88
C LYS A 76 -27.60 5.97 -14.06
N ASN A 77 -26.62 5.07 -13.99
CA ASN A 77 -26.43 4.05 -15.01
C ASN A 77 -25.66 2.84 -14.44
N PHE A 78 -25.69 1.73 -15.15
CA PHE A 78 -24.85 0.57 -14.90
C PHE A 78 -23.70 0.55 -15.91
N THR A 79 -22.48 0.54 -15.40
CA THR A 79 -21.29 0.46 -16.27
C THR A 79 -21.04 -0.99 -16.71
N SER A 80 -20.29 -1.15 -17.81
CA SER A 80 -19.90 -2.48 -18.29
C SER A 80 -18.80 -3.11 -17.41
N LEU A 81 -18.75 -4.44 -17.37
CA LEU A 81 -17.70 -5.18 -16.66
C LEU A 81 -16.30 -4.84 -17.19
N SER A 82 -16.16 -4.67 -18.51
CA SER A 82 -14.90 -4.26 -19.14
C SER A 82 -14.37 -2.92 -18.63
N VAL A 83 -15.26 -1.96 -18.36
CA VAL A 83 -14.87 -0.65 -17.79
C VAL A 83 -14.44 -0.82 -16.33
N MET A 84 -15.15 -1.61 -15.53
CA MET A 84 -14.77 -1.87 -14.13
C MET A 84 -13.41 -2.56 -14.02
N HIS A 85 -13.12 -3.54 -14.89
CA HIS A 85 -11.80 -4.18 -14.95
C HIS A 85 -10.68 -3.18 -15.25
N ALA A 86 -10.90 -2.24 -16.18
CA ALA A 86 -9.90 -1.22 -16.50
C ALA A 86 -9.67 -0.25 -15.32
N VAL A 87 -10.74 0.16 -14.63
CA VAL A 87 -10.67 1.06 -13.46
C VAL A 87 -9.92 0.41 -12.30
N GLY A 88 -10.15 -0.88 -12.03
CA GLY A 88 -9.46 -1.65 -10.98
C GLY A 88 -8.06 -2.14 -11.35
N SER A 89 -7.49 -1.71 -12.48
CA SER A 89 -6.20 -2.19 -12.96
C SER A 89 -5.01 -1.47 -12.31
N VAL A 90 -3.82 -2.02 -12.53
CA VAL A 90 -2.54 -1.45 -12.05
C VAL A 90 -2.22 -0.07 -12.60
N MET A 91 -3.02 0.46 -13.55
CA MET A 91 -2.87 1.82 -14.07
C MET A 91 -2.97 2.89 -12.97
N THR A 92 -3.68 2.60 -11.87
CA THR A 92 -3.80 3.48 -10.70
C THR A 92 -2.44 3.80 -10.04
N ASN A 93 -1.46 2.91 -10.18
CA ASN A 93 -0.16 3.05 -9.49
C ASN A 93 0.75 4.10 -10.13
N LYS A 94 0.45 4.56 -11.35
CA LYS A 94 1.41 5.34 -12.13
C LYS A 94 1.18 6.85 -11.96
N TYR A 95 2.25 7.54 -11.57
CA TYR A 95 2.30 9.00 -11.59
C TYR A 95 2.64 9.53 -12.99
N ARG A 96 1.80 10.42 -13.53
CA ARG A 96 1.80 10.82 -14.95
C ARG A 96 1.51 12.31 -15.22
N GLU A 97 2.01 13.21 -14.38
CA GLU A 97 1.80 14.65 -14.60
C GLU A 97 2.33 15.14 -15.96
N GLY A 98 1.65 16.13 -16.54
CA GLY A 98 1.92 16.68 -17.87
C GLY A 98 0.95 16.19 -18.95
N TYR A 99 1.43 16.11 -20.19
CA TYR A 99 0.68 15.61 -21.34
C TYR A 99 1.43 14.45 -22.03
N PRO A 100 0.77 13.63 -22.88
CA PRO A 100 1.48 12.63 -23.68
C PRO A 100 2.61 13.28 -24.48
N GLY A 101 3.82 12.71 -24.41
CA GLY A 101 5.04 13.28 -25.03
C GLY A 101 5.68 14.45 -24.27
N ALA A 102 5.03 14.98 -23.24
CA ALA A 102 5.50 16.07 -22.39
C ALA A 102 5.21 15.77 -20.91
N ARG A 103 5.76 14.65 -20.42
CA ARG A 103 5.62 14.21 -19.03
C ARG A 103 6.79 14.70 -18.19
N PHE A 104 6.52 15.03 -16.93
CA PHE A 104 7.58 15.38 -15.97
C PHE A 104 8.33 14.15 -15.46
N TYR A 105 7.69 12.97 -15.48
CA TYR A 105 8.23 11.72 -14.98
C TYR A 105 8.35 10.66 -16.08
N GLY A 106 9.42 9.85 -16.03
CA GLY A 106 9.64 8.72 -16.94
C GLY A 106 8.74 7.50 -16.66
N GLY A 107 8.86 6.46 -17.51
CA GLY A 107 8.08 5.22 -17.40
C GLY A 107 6.62 5.36 -17.89
N ASN A 108 6.36 6.30 -18.80
CA ASN A 108 5.03 6.64 -19.30
C ASN A 108 4.96 6.45 -20.83
N GLU A 109 5.44 5.30 -21.29
CA GLU A 109 5.57 4.97 -22.72
C GLU A 109 4.22 4.64 -23.38
N TYR A 110 3.31 4.06 -22.61
CA TYR A 110 1.97 3.62 -23.04
C TYR A 110 0.88 4.48 -22.41
#